data_AF-A0A7C3U0M7-F1
#
_entry.id   AF-A0A7C3U0M7-F1
#
_cell.length_a   1.000
_cell.length_b   1.000
_cell.length_c   1.000
_cell.angle_alpha   90.00
_cell.angle_beta   90.00
_cell.angle_gamma   90.00
#
_symmetry.space_group_name_H-M   'P 1'
#
loop_
_entity.id
_entity.type
_entity.pdbx_description
1 polymer ?
#
loop_
_entity_poly.entity_id
_entity_poly.type
_entity_poly.pdbx_seq_one_letter_code
_entity_poly.pdbx_strand_id
1 'polypeptide(L)'
;MADGTAGRKAKKGHIQRRLPVRTCIACQQAKTKRELIRIVHTPANTVEIDPTGKKAGRGAYLCPQKSCWDLAIKKHSLERALKTTIDPDSLARLEAYAATLQG
;
A
#
# COMPACT_ATOMS: atom_id res chain seq x y z
N MET A 1 34.40 47.60 11.30
CA MET A 1 33.15 47.21 10.61
C MET A 1 33.07 45.69 10.63
N ALA A 2 32.07 45.17 11.34
CA ALA A 2 31.53 43.80 11.45
C ALA A 2 32.06 42.75 10.45
N ASP A 3 32.64 41.63 10.90
CA ASP A 3 31.99 40.41 11.42
C ASP A 3 31.50 39.43 10.34
N GLY A 4 32.09 38.22 10.36
CA GLY A 4 31.40 36.96 10.06
C GLY A 4 31.28 36.56 8.58
N THR A 5 31.21 35.29 8.20
CA THR A 5 31.35 34.02 8.92
C THR A 5 31.65 32.96 7.86
N ALA A 6 32.62 32.07 8.11
CA ALA A 6 32.92 30.93 7.26
C ALA A 6 31.70 29.99 7.11
N GLY A 7 31.30 29.72 5.87
CA GLY A 7 30.21 28.80 5.53
C GLY A 7 30.56 27.35 5.89
N ARG A 8 29.98 26.86 6.98
CA ARG A 8 30.10 25.45 7.43
C ARG A 8 29.26 24.55 6.50
N LYS A 9 29.91 23.71 5.69
CA LYS A 9 29.23 22.67 4.90
C LYS A 9 28.71 21.56 5.84
N ALA A 10 27.40 21.35 5.82
CA ALA A 10 26.73 20.30 6.60
C ALA A 10 27.16 18.89 6.15
N LYS A 11 27.57 18.05 7.12
CA LYS A 11 27.96 16.65 6.91
C LYS A 11 26.70 15.80 6.72
N LYS A 12 26.60 15.05 5.62
CA LYS A 12 25.50 14.09 5.37
C LYS A 12 25.62 12.90 6.33
N GLY A 13 24.73 12.80 7.30
CA GLY A 13 24.63 11.64 8.20
C GLY A 13 24.06 10.42 7.48
N HIS A 14 24.61 9.24 7.77
CA HIS A 14 24.15 7.97 7.23
C HIS A 14 22.83 7.57 7.93
N ILE A 15 21.69 7.93 7.33
CA ILE A 15 20.37 7.52 7.84
C ILE A 15 20.27 6.00 7.72
N GLN A 16 20.25 5.32 8.87
CA GLN A 16 19.77 3.95 8.99
C GLN A 16 18.33 3.93 8.44
N ARG A 17 18.15 3.42 7.22
CA ARG A 17 16.86 3.44 6.52
C ARG A 17 15.89 2.53 7.27
N ARG A 18 15.07 3.12 8.15
CA ARG A 18 13.91 2.42 8.72
C ARG A 18 13.08 1.85 7.58
N LEU A 19 12.84 0.54 7.62
CA LEU A 19 12.01 -0.13 6.62
C LEU A 19 10.62 0.52 6.61
N PRO A 20 10.07 0.89 5.44
CA PRO A 20 8.74 1.46 5.38
C PRO A 20 7.70 0.48 5.92
N VAL A 21 7.02 0.89 6.99
CA VAL A 21 5.89 0.18 7.57
C VAL A 21 4.60 0.66 6.91
N ARG A 22 3.67 -0.25 6.71
CA ARG A 22 2.35 -0.02 6.11
C ARG A 22 1.28 -0.69 6.97
N THR A 23 0.06 -0.20 6.87
CA THR A 23 -1.06 -0.73 7.64
C THR A 23 -1.98 -1.51 6.71
N CYS A 24 -2.33 -2.73 7.11
CA CYS A 24 -3.37 -3.49 6.44
C CYS A 24 -4.73 -2.81 6.63
N ILE A 25 -5.44 -2.53 5.54
CA ILE A 25 -6.74 -1.83 5.63
C ILE A 25 -7.88 -2.70 6.23
N ALA A 26 -7.65 -4.00 6.38
CA ALA A 26 -8.61 -4.94 6.94
C ALA A 26 -8.41 -5.15 8.45
N CYS A 27 -7.24 -5.65 8.84
CA CYS A 27 -6.94 -5.95 10.24
C CYS A 27 -6.30 -4.79 11.01
N GLN A 28 -5.96 -3.69 10.33
CA GLN A 28 -5.33 -2.49 10.91
C GLN A 28 -3.96 -2.73 11.55
N GLN A 29 -3.34 -3.90 11.32
CA GLN A 29 -1.99 -4.19 11.80
C GLN A 29 -0.94 -3.49 10.93
N ALA A 30 0.06 -2.92 11.60
CA ALA A 30 1.24 -2.35 10.98
C ALA A 30 2.26 -3.46 10.67
N LYS A 31 2.62 -3.62 9.40
CA LYS A 31 3.56 -4.64 8.91
C LYS A 31 4.56 -4.00 7.94
N THR A 32 5.68 -4.66 7.68
CA THR A 32 6.63 -4.14 6.69
C THR A 32 6.04 -4.20 5.29
N LYS A 33 6.50 -3.32 4.38
CA LYS A 33 6.04 -3.32 2.98
C LYS A 33 6.10 -4.71 2.31
N ARG A 34 7.05 -5.57 2.67
CA ARG A 34 7.26 -6.89 2.07
C ARG A 34 6.24 -7.94 2.52
N GLU A 35 5.59 -7.70 3.66
CA GLU A 35 4.61 -8.62 4.25
C GLU A 35 3.18 -8.30 3.83
N LEU A 36 2.99 -7.28 2.99
CA LEU A 36 1.68 -6.85 2.52
C LEU A 36 1.62 -6.89 1.00
N ILE A 37 0.42 -7.18 0.49
CA ILE A 37 0.09 -7.12 -0.91
C ILE A 37 -0.52 -5.75 -1.18
N ARG A 38 0.04 -5.03 -2.16
CA ARG A 38 -0.50 -3.75 -2.60
C ARG A 38 -1.60 -3.99 -3.63
N ILE A 39 -2.71 -3.28 -3.47
CA ILE A 39 -3.77 -3.13 -4.46
C ILE A 39 -3.77 -1.69 -4.92
N VAL A 40 -3.91 -1.45 -6.21
CA VAL A 40 -3.82 -0.12 -6.81
C VAL A 40 -5.06 0.17 -7.64
N HIS A 41 -5.59 1.38 -7.49
CA HIS A 41 -6.53 1.97 -8.44
C HIS A 41 -5.73 2.73 -9.48
N THR A 42 -5.79 2.25 -10.72
CA THR A 42 -5.00 2.77 -11.84
C THR A 42 -5.69 3.98 -12.48
N PRO A 43 -4.96 4.81 -13.26
CA PRO A 43 -5.57 5.88 -14.06
C PRO A 43 -6.57 5.39 -15.12
N ALA A 44 -6.53 4.11 -15.49
CA ALA A 44 -7.50 3.47 -16.38
C ALA A 44 -8.82 3.12 -15.66
N ASN A 45 -8.99 3.57 -14.42
CA ASN A 45 -10.13 3.32 -13.57
C ASN A 45 -10.33 1.83 -13.21
N THR A 46 -9.26 1.04 -13.24
CA THR A 46 -9.26 -0.38 -12.85
C THR A 46 -8.64 -0.57 -11.47
N VAL A 47 -9.12 -1.56 -10.72
CA VAL A 47 -8.50 -1.96 -9.46
C VAL A 47 -7.77 -3.27 -9.64
N GLU A 48 -6.46 -3.26 -9.34
CA GLU A 48 -5.58 -4.37 -9.65
C GLU A 48 -4.59 -4.65 -8.53
N ILE A 49 -4.11 -5.89 -8.48
CA ILE A 49 -3.06 -6.32 -7.58
C ILE A 49 -1.71 -5.84 -8.15
N ASP A 50 -0.90 -5.21 -7.30
CA ASP A 50 0.41 -4.68 -7.65
C ASP A 50 1.51 -5.23 -6.73
N PRO A 51 2.02 -6.44 -6.97
CA PRO A 51 3.13 -6.99 -6.19
C PRO A 51 4.43 -6.19 -6.38
N THR A 52 4.56 -5.46 -7.50
CA THR A 52 5.79 -4.70 -7.82
C THR A 52 5.88 -3.39 -7.04
N GLY A 53 4.74 -2.82 -6.65
CA GLY A 53 4.64 -1.51 -6.04
C GLY A 53 5.03 -0.35 -6.98
N LYS A 54 5.07 -0.60 -8.30
CA LYS A 54 5.48 0.39 -9.32
C LYS A 54 4.31 0.96 -10.10
N LYS A 55 3.11 0.37 -10.02
CA LYS A 55 1.95 0.87 -10.75
C LYS A 55 1.54 2.25 -10.23
N ALA A 56 1.23 3.14 -11.16
CA ALA A 56 0.73 4.48 -10.89
C ALA A 56 -0.70 4.42 -10.32
N GLY A 57 -1.02 5.40 -9.48
CA GLY A 57 -2.35 5.54 -8.89
C GLY A 57 -2.39 5.27 -7.38
N ARG A 58 -3.61 5.24 -6.84
CA ARG A 58 -3.85 5.20 -5.40
C ARG A 58 -3.69 3.77 -4.89
N GLY A 59 -2.83 3.57 -3.90
CA GLY A 59 -2.52 2.25 -3.37
C GLY A 59 -3.13 1.99 -1.98
N ALA A 60 -3.60 0.78 -1.76
CA ALA A 60 -3.96 0.23 -0.47
C ALA A 60 -3.18 -1.07 -0.21
N TYR A 61 -3.12 -1.52 1.04
CA TYR A 61 -2.35 -2.70 1.43
C TYR A 61 -3.21 -3.69 2.21
N LEU A 62 -3.07 -4.98 1.91
CA LEU A 62 -3.70 -6.09 2.62
C LEU A 62 -2.67 -7.15 3.02
N CYS A 63 -2.97 -7.89 4.08
CA CYS A 63 -2.20 -9.08 4.44
C CYS A 63 -2.37 -10.17 3.38
N PRO A 64 -1.38 -11.06 3.19
CA PRO A 64 -1.49 -12.28 2.40
C PRO A 64 -2.30 -13.36 3.15
N GLN A 65 -3.49 -13.00 3.64
CA GLN A 65 -4.36 -13.88 4.42
C GLN A 65 -5.78 -13.75 3.87
N LYS A 66 -6.44 -14.86 3.54
CA LYS A 66 -7.78 -14.85 2.95
C LYS A 66 -8.78 -14.07 3.81
N SER A 67 -8.73 -14.27 5.13
CA SER A 67 -9.53 -13.50 6.10
C SER A 67 -9.44 -11.98 5.96
N CYS A 68 -8.27 -11.42 5.63
CA CYS A 68 -8.11 -9.98 5.41
C CYS A 68 -8.77 -9.52 4.10
N TRP A 69 -8.73 -10.35 3.07
CA TRP A 69 -9.33 -10.04 1.76
C TRP A 69 -10.85 -10.11 1.83
N ASP A 70 -11.39 -11.19 2.39
CA ASP A 70 -12.82 -11.35 2.60
C ASP A 70 -13.40 -10.18 3.41
N LEU A 71 -12.70 -9.79 4.50
CA LEU A 71 -13.11 -8.66 5.32
C LEU A 71 -13.06 -7.34 4.56
N ALA A 72 -12.03 -7.12 3.75
CA ALA A 72 -11.85 -5.89 3.00
C ALA A 72 -12.90 -5.73 1.90
N ILE A 73 -13.27 -6.82 1.24
CA ILE A 73 -14.32 -6.89 0.23
C ILE A 73 -15.69 -6.69 0.89
N LYS A 74 -16.02 -7.51 1.89
CA LYS A 74 -17.32 -7.46 2.60
C LYS A 74 -17.61 -6.10 3.23
N LYS A 75 -16.58 -5.41 3.75
CA LYS A 75 -16.73 -4.09 4.37
C LYS A 75 -16.51 -2.93 3.41
N HIS A 76 -16.32 -3.17 2.12
CA HIS A 76 -15.99 -2.13 1.15
C HIS A 76 -14.77 -1.28 1.57
N SER A 77 -13.84 -1.87 2.32
CA SER A 77 -12.64 -1.17 2.80
C SER A 77 -11.71 -0.81 1.65
N LEU A 78 -11.64 -1.65 0.61
CA LEU A 78 -10.86 -1.35 -0.59
C LEU A 78 -11.40 -0.13 -1.33
N GLU A 79 -12.71 -0.07 -1.55
CA GLU A 79 -13.36 1.08 -2.21
C GLU A 79 -13.10 2.39 -1.45
N ARG A 80 -13.27 2.37 -0.12
CA ARG A 80 -12.98 3.52 0.74
C ARG A 80 -11.50 3.93 0.70
N ALA A 81 -10.60 2.95 0.78
CA ALA A 81 -9.16 3.21 0.78
C ALA A 81 -8.67 3.74 -0.57
N LEU A 82 -9.20 3.20 -1.67
CA LEU A 82 -8.85 3.55 -3.04
C LEU A 82 -9.67 4.73 -3.59
N LYS A 83 -10.71 5.17 -2.89
CA LYS A 83 -11.65 6.23 -3.30
C LYS A 83 -12.28 5.97 -4.68
N THR A 84 -12.67 4.73 -4.93
CA THR A 84 -13.35 4.32 -6.16
C THR A 84 -14.33 3.21 -5.84
N THR A 85 -15.34 3.05 -6.70
CA THR A 85 -16.12 1.80 -6.76
C THR A 85 -15.28 0.75 -7.50
N ILE A 86 -15.34 -0.50 -7.04
CA ILE A 86 -14.69 -1.62 -7.73
C ILE A 86 -15.70 -2.22 -8.71
N ASP A 87 -15.34 -2.27 -9.99
CA ASP A 87 -16.17 -2.92 -10.99
C ASP A 87 -16.24 -4.45 -10.78
N PRO A 88 -17.30 -5.12 -11.25
CA PRO A 88 -17.48 -6.56 -11.04
C PRO A 88 -16.31 -7.42 -11.53
N ASP A 89 -15.64 -7.05 -12.63
CA ASP A 89 -14.51 -7.81 -13.18
C ASP A 89 -13.26 -7.67 -12.30
N SER A 90 -12.99 -6.46 -11.81
CA SER A 90 -11.95 -6.23 -10.80
C SER A 90 -12.27 -6.95 -9.50
N LEU A 91 -13.52 -6.94 -9.05
CA LEU A 91 -13.93 -7.64 -7.83
C LEU A 91 -13.71 -9.15 -7.96
N ALA A 92 -14.18 -9.76 -9.04
CA ALA A 92 -13.99 -11.18 -9.32
C ALA A 92 -12.50 -11.56 -9.37
N ARG A 93 -11.64 -10.70 -9.94
CA ARG A 93 -10.18 -10.91 -9.92
C ARG A 93 -9.59 -10.87 -8.51
N LEU A 94 -10.06 -9.96 -7.66
CA LEU A 94 -9.62 -9.86 -6.27
C LEU A 94 -10.08 -11.06 -5.45
N GLU A 95 -11.31 -11.54 -5.66
CA GLU A 95 -11.87 -12.74 -5.02
C GLU A 95 -11.14 -14.01 -5.46
N ALA A 96 -10.90 -14.17 -6.77
CA ALA A 96 -10.14 -15.29 -7.31
C ALA A 96 -8.73 -15.32 -6.72
N TYR A 97 -8.08 -14.16 -6.59
CA TYR A 97 -6.79 -14.08 -5.92
C TYR A 97 -6.88 -14.40 -4.43
N ALA A 98 -7.88 -13.88 -3.71
CA ALA A 98 -8.10 -14.19 -2.31
C ALA A 98 -8.29 -15.70 -2.06
N ALA A 99 -8.94 -16.41 -3.00
CA ALA A 99 -9.10 -17.86 -2.94
C ALA A 99 -7.78 -18.64 -3.07
N THR A 100 -6.73 -18.04 -3.65
CA THR A 100 -5.38 -18.64 -3.69
C THR A 100 -4.60 -18.48 -2.39
N LEU A 101 -5.05 -17.62 -1.47
CA LEU A 101 -4.38 -17.36 -0.20
C LEU A 101 -4.81 -18.38 0.86
N GLN A 102 -3.86 -18.77 1.71
CA GLN A 102 -4.12 -19.60 2.88
C GLN A 102 -4.42 -18.69 4.10
N GLY A 103 -5.27 -19.16 5.02
CA GLY A 103 -5.66 -18.44 6.25
C GLY A 103 -7.00 -17.72 6.12
#